data_AF-C7QEP2-F1
#
_entry.id   AF-C7QEP2-F1
#
_cell.length_a   1.000
_cell.length_b   1.000
_cell.length_c   1.000
_cell.angle_alpha   90.00
_cell.angle_beta   90.00
_cell.angle_gamma   90.00
#
_symmetry.space_group_name_H-M   'P 1'
#
loop_
_entity.id
_entity.type
_entity.pdbx_description
1 polymer ?
#
loop_
_entity_poly.entity_id
_entity_poly.type
_entity_poly.pdbx_seq_one_letter_code
_entity_poly.pdbx_strand_id
1 'polypeptide(L)' 'MELAVDDVVELAEMLWFIGDWLGGADEQMLAASFRRFMDADGCDLAELRSDLARFTFLIDGSDGEDLFEPEHQ' A
#
# COMPACT_ATOMS: atom_id res chain seq x y z
N MET A 1 0.48 23.62 0.72
CA MET A 1 1.12 22.84 1.79
C MET A 1 1.80 21.69 1.10
N GLU A 2 3.11 21.63 1.19
CA GLU A 2 3.95 20.59 0.58
C GLU A 2 4.41 19.68 1.72
N LEU A 3 4.44 18.36 1.50
CA LEU A 3 4.90 17.40 2.50
C LEU A 3 6.43 17.50 2.63
N ALA A 4 6.96 17.28 3.85
CA ALA A 4 8.40 17.10 3.98
C ALA A 4 8.82 15.79 3.32
N VAL A 5 10.09 15.70 2.89
CA VAL A 5 10.61 14.48 2.24
C VAL A 5 10.44 13.25 3.14
N ASP A 6 10.71 13.40 4.44
CA ASP A 6 10.55 12.31 5.41
C ASP A 6 9.08 11.84 5.50
N ASP A 7 8.11 12.76 5.44
CA ASP A 7 6.67 12.42 5.45
C ASP A 7 6.26 11.66 4.16
N VAL A 8 6.90 11.97 3.03
CA VAL A 8 6.65 11.31 1.74
C VAL A 8 7.17 9.87 1.76
N VAL A 9 8.34 9.65 2.36
CA VAL A 9 8.93 8.31 2.55
C VAL A 9 8.05 7.47 3.48
N GLU A 10 7.70 7.99 4.66
CA GLU A 10 6.84 7.29 5.61
C GLU A 10 5.47 6.95 5.00
N LEU A 11 4.92 7.85 4.19
CA LEU A 11 3.69 7.58 3.45
C LEU A 11 3.84 6.43 2.44
N ALA A 12 4.95 6.35 1.71
CA ALA A 12 5.20 5.24 0.79
C ALA A 12 5.27 3.90 1.55
N GLU A 13 5.98 3.85 2.67
CA GLU A 13 6.09 2.66 3.52
C GLU A 13 4.74 2.21 4.06
N MET A 14 3.92 3.15 4.54
CA MET A 14 2.57 2.85 5.02
C MET A 14 1.68 2.26 3.92
N LEU A 15 1.73 2.82 2.71
CA LEU A 15 0.95 2.32 1.57
C LEU A 15 1.40 0.91 1.16
N TRP A 16 2.70 0.67 1.11
CA TRP A 16 3.27 -0.65 0.85
C TRP A 16 2.84 -1.65 1.91
N PHE A 17 2.98 -1.31 3.20
CA PHE A 17 2.61 -2.17 4.32
C PHE A 17 1.13 -2.55 4.30
N ILE A 18 0.25 -1.60 4.00
CA ILE A 18 -1.19 -1.88 3.83
C ILE A 18 -1.40 -2.81 2.64
N GLY A 19 -0.74 -2.57 1.50
CA GLY A 19 -0.84 -3.41 0.32
C GLY A 19 -0.41 -4.86 0.54
N ASP A 20 0.66 -5.07 1.30
CA ASP A 20 1.15 -6.39 1.70
C ASP A 20 0.19 -7.08 2.66
N TRP A 21 -0.27 -6.37 3.70
CA TRP A 21 -1.25 -6.89 4.66
C TRP A 21 -2.55 -7.34 3.98
N LEU A 22 -3.08 -6.53 3.05
CA LEU A 22 -4.29 -6.88 2.28
C LEU A 22 -4.11 -8.12 1.41
N GLY A 23 -2.88 -8.47 1.06
CA GLY A 23 -2.52 -9.67 0.30
C GLY A 23 -2.02 -10.86 1.09
N GLY A 24 -2.01 -10.73 2.42
CA GLY A 24 -1.51 -11.76 3.31
C GLY A 24 -2.49 -12.92 3.51
N ALA A 25 -2.24 -13.69 4.56
CA ALA A 25 -2.99 -14.91 4.88
C ALA A 25 -4.52 -14.69 5.03
N ASP A 26 -4.95 -13.47 5.33
CA ASP A 26 -6.35 -13.11 5.58
C ASP A 26 -7.05 -12.44 4.38
N GLU A 27 -6.45 -12.45 3.19
CA GLU A 27 -6.96 -11.77 1.98
C GLU A 27 -8.47 -12.02 1.74
N GLN A 28 -8.91 -13.28 1.83
CA GLN A 28 -10.31 -13.65 1.59
C GLN A 28 -11.27 -13.04 2.63
N MET A 29 -10.85 -12.98 3.89
CA MET A 29 -11.64 -12.36 4.97
C MET A 29 -11.71 -10.85 4.78
N LEU A 30 -10.58 -10.23 4.45
CA LEU A 30 -10.47 -8.80 4.17
C LEU A 30 -11.29 -8.41 2.95
N ALA A 31 -11.29 -9.21 1.88
CA ALA A 31 -12.08 -8.97 0.66
C ALA A 31 -13.58 -9.01 0.96
N ALA A 32 -14.02 -9.99 1.75
CA ALA A 32 -15.42 -10.06 2.18
C ALA A 32 -15.82 -8.91 3.11
N SER A 33 -14.91 -8.42 3.94
CA SER A 33 -15.12 -7.23 4.77
C SER A 33 -15.22 -5.96 3.92
N PHE A 34 -14.28 -5.79 3.00
CA PHE A 34 -14.18 -4.66 2.09
C PHE A 34 -15.41 -4.54 1.18
N ARG A 35 -15.88 -5.65 0.60
CA ARG A 35 -17.11 -5.68 -0.21
C ARG A 35 -18.34 -5.25 0.58
N ARG A 36 -18.45 -5.65 1.86
CA ARG A 36 -19.55 -5.21 2.73
C ARG A 36 -19.45 -3.71 3.04
N PHE A 37 -18.24 -3.19 3.17
CA PHE A 37 -18.01 -1.76 3.41
C PHE A 37 -18.36 -0.91 2.19
N MET A 38 -18.00 -1.36 0.99
CA MET A 38 -18.21 -0.60 -0.25
C MET A 38 -19.68 -0.54 -0.71
N ASP A 39 -20.55 -1.43 -0.20
CA ASP A 39 -21.97 -1.57 -0.61
C ASP A 39 -22.16 -1.60 -2.14
N ALA A 40 -21.14 -2.05 -2.86
CA ALA A 40 -21.06 -1.99 -4.31
C ALA A 40 -20.29 -3.20 -4.84
N ASP A 41 -20.83 -3.82 -5.88
CA ASP A 41 -20.24 -4.98 -6.56
C ASP A 41 -19.02 -4.65 -7.43
N GLY A 42 -18.61 -3.39 -7.48
CA GLY A 42 -17.66 -2.88 -8.47
C GLY A 42 -16.28 -2.47 -7.97
N CYS A 43 -16.03 -2.49 -6.65
CA CYS A 43 -14.70 -2.22 -6.11
C CYS A 43 -14.19 -3.48 -5.42
N ASP A 44 -13.21 -4.13 -6.05
CA ASP A 44 -12.61 -5.35 -5.51
C ASP A 44 -11.33 -5.02 -4.74
N LEU A 45 -11.02 -5.82 -3.73
CA LEU A 45 -9.82 -5.67 -2.92
C LEU A 45 -8.54 -5.69 -3.77
N ALA A 46 -8.57 -6.46 -4.86
CA ALA A 46 -7.48 -6.51 -5.84
C ALA A 46 -7.21 -5.15 -6.52
N GLU A 47 -8.26 -4.38 -6.83
CA GLU A 47 -8.12 -3.05 -7.44
C GLU A 47 -7.51 -2.07 -6.43
N LEU A 48 -7.99 -2.09 -5.18
CA LEU A 48 -7.40 -1.28 -4.10
C LEU A 48 -5.91 -1.60 -3.91
N ARG A 49 -5.53 -2.87 -3.92
CA ARG A 49 -4.11 -3.29 -3.81
C ARG A 49 -3.29 -2.78 -4.99
N SER A 50 -3.84 -2.84 -6.21
CA SER A 50 -3.18 -2.30 -7.40
C SER A 50 -2.97 -0.79 -7.31
N ASP A 51 -3.95 -0.06 -6.78
CA ASP A 51 -3.85 1.39 -6.59
C ASP A 51 -2.82 1.76 -5.51
N LEU A 52 -2.78 1.03 -4.39
CA LEU A 52 -1.77 1.21 -3.35
C LEU A 52 -0.34 0.99 -3.90
N ALA A 53 -0.14 -0.07 -4.69
CA ALA A 53 1.15 -0.33 -5.34
C ALA A 53 1.54 0.80 -6.31
N ARG A 54 0.57 1.29 -7.11
CA ARG A 54 0.80 2.41 -8.03
C ARG A 54 1.18 3.69 -7.30
N PHE A 55 0.50 4.02 -6.21
CA PHE A 55 0.80 5.23 -5.45
C PHE A 55 2.12 5.13 -4.69
N THR A 56 2.44 3.97 -4.12
CA THR A 56 3.76 3.69 -3.53
C THR A 56 4.85 3.98 -4.56
N PHE A 57 4.74 3.41 -5.77
CA PHE A 57 5.70 3.64 -6.85
C PHE A 57 5.83 5.11 -7.27
N LEU A 58 4.70 5.83 -7.36
CA LEU A 58 4.71 7.26 -7.74
C LEU A 58 5.35 8.16 -6.67
N ILE A 59 5.28 7.75 -5.40
CA ILE A 59 5.78 8.51 -4.25
C ILE A 59 7.27 8.24 -4.03
N ASP A 60 7.70 6.99 -4.18
CA ASP A 60 9.09 6.57 -3.97
C ASP A 60 10.04 7.11 -5.05
N GLY A 61 9.54 7.39 -6.27
CA GLY A 61 10.28 8.15 -7.29
C GLY A 61 11.58 7.53 -7.80
N SER A 62 11.92 6.31 -7.36
CA SER A 62 13.22 5.64 -7.59
C SER A 62 13.02 4.18 -8.01
N ASP A 63 13.95 3.64 -8.79
CA ASP A 63 13.95 2.28 -9.37
C ASP A 63 14.15 1.15 -8.32
N GLY A 64 13.59 1.29 -7.11
CA GLY A 64 13.56 0.24 -6.07
C GLY A 64 14.90 -0.12 -5.43
N GLU A 65 15.92 0.74 -5.53
CA GLU A 65 17.29 0.41 -5.08
C GLU A 65 17.55 0.67 -3.59
N ASP A 66 16.74 1.49 -2.91
CA ASP A 66 16.99 1.90 -1.50
C ASP A 66 16.09 1.22 -0.45
N LEU A 67 15.12 0.38 -0.84
CA LEU A 67 14.15 -0.24 0.09
C LEU A 67 14.70 -1.43 0.91
N PHE A 68 16.00 -1.72 0.84
CA PHE A 68 16.63 -2.81 1.57
C PHE A 68 17.93 -2.38 2.25
N GLU A 69 17.90 -1.33 3.08
CA GLU A 69 18.87 -1.24 4.16
C GLU A 69 18.37 -2.04 5.37
N PRO A 70 18.95 -3.21 5.69
CA PRO A 70 18.69 -3.84 6.97
C PRO A 70 19.27 -2.96 8.07
N GLU A 71 18.49 -2.78 9.13
CA GLU A 71 18.80 -2.06 10.35
C GLU A 71 20.28 -2.23 10.77
N HIS A 72 21.12 -1.23 10.50
CA HIS A 72 22.49 -1.20 10.97
C HIS A 72 22.53 -0.77 12.45
N GLN A 73 22.51 -1.80 13.31
CA GLN A 73 23.10 -1.97 14.65
C GLN A 73 23.48 -0.75 15.50
#